data_AF-A0A0F9BQ62-F1
#
_entry.id   AF-A0A0F9BQ62-F1
#
_cell.length_a   1.000
_cell.length_b   1.000
_cell.length_c   1.000
_cell.angle_alpha   90.00
_cell.angle_beta   90.00
_cell.angle_gamma   90.00
#
_symmetry.space_group_name_H-M   'P 1'
#
loop_
_entity.id
_entity.type
_entity.pdbx_description
1 polymer ?
#
loop_
_entity_poly.entity_id
_entity_poly.type
_entity_poly.pdbx_seq_one_letter_code
_entity_poly.pdbx_strand_id
1 'polypeptide(L)' 'MENDFIKKLSKRYSPQFGNIAVDMGFITAEQLTEALAEQAEDSLSNRPHRFIGYILSVHGWITNEQVDIVLDILFKAPA' A
#
# COMPACT_ATOMS: atom_id res chain seq x y z
N MET A 1 1.84 -13.59 16.90
CA MET A 1 0.40 -13.33 17.09
C MET A 1 0.03 -11.92 16.61
N GLU A 2 0.83 -10.89 16.93
CA GLU A 2 0.67 -9.51 16.44
C GLU A 2 0.92 -9.32 14.92
N ASN A 3 1.95 -10.00 14.36
CA ASN A 3 2.28 -9.95 12.93
C ASN A 3 1.14 -10.39 11.99
N ASP A 4 0.25 -11.29 12.42
CA ASP A 4 -0.84 -11.78 11.58
C ASP A 4 -1.97 -10.75 11.43
N PHE A 5 -2.21 -9.96 12.48
CA PHE A 5 -3.20 -8.89 12.47
C PHE A 5 -2.78 -7.74 11.55
N ILE A 6 -1.52 -7.28 11.67
CA ILE A 6 -0.97 -6.23 10.79
C ILE A 6 -0.96 -6.68 9.33
N LYS A 7 -0.60 -7.94 9.06
CA LYS A 7 -0.67 -8.53 7.71
C LYS A 7 -2.11 -8.51 7.16
N LYS A 8 -3.10 -8.89 7.97
CA LYS A 8 -4.52 -8.87 7.55
C LYS A 8 -5.02 -7.46 7.26
N LEU A 9 -4.69 -6.48 8.12
CA LEU A 9 -5.04 -5.09 7.90
C LEU A 9 -4.39 -4.55 6.62
N SER A 10 -3.08 -4.74 6.47
CA SER A 10 -2.35 -4.28 5.29
C SER A 10 -2.93 -4.87 4.01
N LYS A 11 -3.21 -6.18 3.97
CA LYS A 11 -3.87 -6.82 2.83
C LYS A 11 -5.27 -6.26 2.55
N ARG A 12 -6.05 -5.94 3.58
CA ARG A 12 -7.41 -5.37 3.43
C ARG A 12 -7.37 -3.96 2.84
N TYR A 13 -6.42 -3.13 3.26
CA TYR A 13 -6.38 -1.72 2.91
C TYR A 13 -5.48 -1.38 1.72
N SER A 14 -4.60 -2.30 1.27
CA SER A 14 -3.68 -2.04 0.16
C SER A 14 -4.39 -1.59 -1.14
N PRO A 15 -5.53 -2.18 -1.56
CA PRO A 15 -6.26 -1.68 -2.73
C PRO A 15 -6.81 -0.26 -2.54
N GLN A 16 -7.33 0.06 -1.36
CA GLN A 16 -7.90 1.39 -1.07
C GLN A 16 -6.82 2.45 -0.99
N PHE A 17 -5.70 2.14 -0.32
CA PHE A 17 -4.52 2.99 -0.32
C PHE A 17 -4.06 3.28 -1.76
N GLY A 18 -3.92 2.23 -2.57
CA GLY A 18 -3.51 2.35 -3.96
C GLY A 18 -4.42 3.22 -4.79
N ASN A 19 -5.74 3.00 -4.70
CA ASN A 19 -6.72 3.79 -5.43
C ASN A 19 -6.68 5.27 -5.03
N ILE A 20 -6.59 5.57 -3.73
CA ILE A 20 -6.44 6.97 -3.27
C ILE A 20 -5.17 7.59 -3.85
N ALA A 21 -4.04 6.87 -3.83
CA ALA A 21 -2.78 7.38 -4.37
C ALA A 21 -2.84 7.65 -5.90
N VAL A 22 -3.57 6.83 -6.65
CA VAL A 22 -3.85 7.04 -8.08
C VAL A 22 -4.78 8.24 -8.29
N ASP A 23 -5.88 8.32 -7.54
CA ASP A 23 -6.87 9.40 -7.63
C ASP A 23 -6.24 10.77 -7.30
N MET A 24 -5.25 10.79 -6.41
CA MET A 24 -4.47 11.98 -6.06
C MET A 24 -3.36 12.32 -7.07
N GLY A 25 -3.11 11.44 -8.06
CA GLY A 25 -2.06 11.61 -9.06
C GLY A 25 -0.63 11.44 -8.50
N PHE A 26 -0.49 10.81 -7.34
CA PHE A 26 0.84 10.54 -6.75
C PHE A 26 1.55 9.38 -7.43
N ILE A 27 0.78 8.39 -7.89
CA ILE A 27 1.27 7.23 -8.65
C ILE A 27 0.38 6.99 -9.87
N THR A 28 0.85 6.21 -10.83
CA THR A 28 0.04 5.73 -11.96
C THR A 28 -0.65 4.40 -11.65
N ALA A 29 -1.66 4.04 -12.45
CA ALA A 29 -2.35 2.75 -12.33
C ALA A 29 -1.40 1.56 -12.63
N GLU A 30 -0.43 1.75 -13.52
CA GLU A 30 0.60 0.77 -13.84
C GLU A 30 1.52 0.54 -12.63
N GLN A 31 1.99 1.61 -11.99
CA GLN A 31 2.80 1.54 -10.77
C GLN A 31 2.05 0.85 -9.62
N LEU A 32 0.76 1.14 -9.46
CA LEU A 32 -0.09 0.45 -8.49
C LEU A 32 -0.18 -1.06 -8.79
N THR A 33 -0.40 -1.41 -10.05
CA THR A 33 -0.51 -2.81 -10.47
C THR A 33 0.78 -3.58 -10.18
N GLU A 34 1.93 -2.97 -10.48
CA GLU A 34 3.26 -3.55 -10.21
C GLU A 34 3.50 -3.74 -8.72
N ALA A 35 3.20 -2.74 -7.90
CA ALA A 35 3.36 -2.84 -6.44
C ALA A 35 2.45 -3.90 -5.81
N LEU A 36 1.21 -4.06 -6.30
CA LEU A 36 0.29 -5.10 -5.85
C LEU A 36 0.79 -6.51 -6.22
N ALA A 37 1.37 -6.66 -7.42
CA ALA A 37 1.97 -7.93 -7.85
C ALA A 37 3.16 -8.31 -6.95
N GLU A 38 4.04 -7.37 -6.64
CA GLU A 38 5.18 -7.58 -5.75
C GLU A 38 4.71 -7.94 -4.31
N GLN A 39 3.71 -7.23 -3.80
CA GLN A 39 3.13 -7.51 -2.48
C GLN A 39 2.49 -8.92 -2.41
N ALA A 40 1.88 -9.37 -3.51
CA ALA A 40 1.33 -10.71 -3.62
C ALA A 40 2.43 -11.77 -3.66
N GLU A 41 3.51 -11.53 -4.41
CA GLU A 41 4.68 -12.43 -4.50
C GLU A 41 5.37 -12.62 -3.14
N ASP A 42 5.54 -11.55 -2.36
CA ASP A 42 6.06 -11.64 -0.99
C ASP A 42 5.20 -12.54 -0.10
N SER A 43 3.89 -12.42 -0.26
CA SER A 43 2.92 -13.18 0.53
C SER A 43 2.96 -14.68 0.19
N LEU A 44 3.34 -15.03 -1.04
CA LEU A 44 3.53 -16.42 -1.50
C LEU A 44 4.90 -16.98 -1.11
N SER A 45 5.92 -16.13 -1.03
CA SER A 45 7.32 -16.52 -0.81
C SER A 45 7.72 -16.66 0.67
N ASN A 46 6.76 -16.70 1.60
CA ASN A 46 6.99 -16.64 3.05
C ASN A 46 7.85 -15.45 3.50
N ARG A 47 7.91 -14.37 2.70
CA ARG A 47 8.59 -13.13 3.08
C ARG A 47 7.70 -12.34 4.05
N PRO A 48 8.29 -11.46 4.87
CA PRO A 48 7.51 -10.50 5.64
C PRO A 48 6.57 -9.73 4.71
N HIS A 49 5.30 -9.66 5.08
CA HIS A 49 4.34 -8.90 4.30
C HIS A 49 4.69 -7.41 4.39
N ARG A 50 4.98 -6.79 3.24
CA ARG A 50 5.27 -5.37 3.15
C ARG A 50 3.99 -4.59 2.88
N PHE A 51 3.90 -3.42 3.51
CA PHE A 51 2.86 -2.45 3.21
C PHE A 51 3.06 -1.89 1.79
N ILE A 52 1.97 -1.71 1.03
CA ILE A 52 2.06 -1.25 -0.35
C ILE A 52 2.71 0.14 -0.49
N GLY A 53 2.43 1.07 0.45
CA GLY A 53 3.09 2.38 0.45
C GLY A 53 4.60 2.28 0.63
N TYR A 54 5.09 1.29 1.38
CA TYR A 54 6.52 1.03 1.49
C TYR A 54 7.12 0.51 0.18
N ILE A 55 6.44 -0.40 -0.51
CA ILE A 55 6.88 -0.90 -1.83
C ILE A 55 6.99 0.27 -2.82
N LEU A 56 5.93 1.08 -2.92
CA LEU A 56 5.91 2.27 -3.79
C LEU A 56 7.04 3.27 -3.46
N SER A 57 7.36 3.48 -2.18
CA SER A 57 8.45 4.36 -1.76
C SER A 57 9.83 3.79 -2.06
N VAL A 58 10.04 2.48 -1.95
CA VAL A 58 11.30 1.82 -2.34
C VAL A 58 11.58 1.99 -3.82
N HIS A 59 10.54 1.95 -4.66
CA HIS A 59 10.65 2.24 -6.09
C HIS A 59 10.79 3.74 -6.41
N GLY A 60 10.65 4.62 -5.41
CA GLY A 60 10.70 6.07 -5.60
C GLY A 60 9.48 6.65 -6.32
N TRP A 61 8.38 5.91 -6.40
CA TRP A 61 7.15 6.35 -7.07
C TRP A 61 6.28 7.25 -6.19
N ILE A 62 6.42 7.13 -4.87
CA ILE A 62 5.68 7.96 -3.91
C ILE A 62 6.62 8.44 -2.80
N THR A 63 6.46 9.69 -2.36
CA THR A 63 7.23 10.26 -1.24
C THR A 63 6.60 9.90 0.11
N ASN A 64 7.37 10.00 1.19
CA ASN A 64 6.85 9.76 2.55
C ASN A 64 5.70 10.73 2.89
N GLU A 65 5.81 12.00 2.49
CA GLU A 65 4.75 13.00 2.71
C GLU A 65 3.45 12.61 1.97
N GLN A 66 3.56 12.12 0.73
CA GLN A 66 2.41 11.62 -0.02
C GLN A 66 1.81 10.36 0.62
N VAL A 67 2.63 9.45 1.14
CA VAL A 67 2.16 8.29 1.90
C VAL A 67 1.35 8.73 3.12
N ASP A 68 1.85 9.71 3.89
CA ASP A 68 1.16 10.22 5.07
C ASP A 68 -0.21 10.81 4.70
N ILE A 69 -0.30 11.57 3.61
CA ILE A 69 -1.58 12.12 3.13
C ILE A 69 -2.57 11.00 2.76
N VAL A 70 -2.11 9.96 2.06
CA VAL A 70 -2.98 8.84 1.67
C VAL A 70 -3.46 8.07 2.90
N LEU A 71 -2.59 7.84 3.89
CA LEU A 71 -2.96 7.21 5.16
C LEU A 71 -4.00 8.04 5.91
N ASP A 72 -3.83 9.36 5.94
CA ASP A 72 -4.78 10.28 6.54
C ASP A 72 -6.17 10.14 5.92
N ILE A 73 -6.28 10.08 4.59
CA ILE A 73 -7.56 9.90 3.89
C ILE A 73 -8.16 8.52 4.19
N LEU A 74 -7.33 7.48 4.09
CA LEU A 74 -7.74 6.09 4.29
C LEU A 74 -8.36 5.86 5.68
N PHE A 75 -7.85 6.52 6.71
CA PHE A 75 -8.33 6.38 8.08
C PHE A 75 -9.27 7.48 8.56
N LYS A 76 -9.45 8.58 7.79
CA LYS A 76 -10.43 9.65 8.09
C LYS A 76 -11.78 9.47 7.41
N ALA A 77 -11.94 8.55 6.46
CA ALA A 77 -13.25 8.26 5.86
C ALA A 77 -14.20 7.59 6.89
N PRO A 78 -15.44 8.07 7.07
CA PRO A 78 -16.39 7.44 7.98
C PRO A 78 -16.73 6.01 7.51
N ALA A 79 -16.79 5.11 8.49
CA ALA A 79 -17.17 3.70 8.33
C ALA A 79 -18.57 3.51 7.73
#